data_AF-A0A1J6WRJ5-F1
#
_entry.id   AF-A0A1J6WRJ5-F1
#
_cell.length_a   1.000
_cell.length_b   1.000
_cell.length_c   1.000
_cell.angle_alpha   90.00
_cell.angle_beta   90.00
_cell.angle_gamma   90.00
#
_symmetry.space_group_name_H-M   'P 1'
#
loop_
_entity.id
_entity.type
_entity.pdbx_description
1 polymer ?
#
loop_
_entity_poly.entity_id
_entity_poly.type
_entity_poly.pdbx_seq_one_letter_code
_entity_poly.pdbx_strand_id
1 'polypeptide(L)'
;MITLPKQWRQRFGLIPGRMAELIYQNDSIYIKPARKLTTNNKRYVSEKGTVHIPKELRDEMGITPQDSYTLHINEEQHCFILIRE
;
A
#
# COMPACT_ATOMS: atom_id res chain seq x y z
N MET A 1 -4.45 4.03 -8.20
CA MET A 1 -4.76 2.91 -7.28
C MET A 1 -3.72 1.82 -7.54
N ILE A 2 -3.37 1.03 -6.53
CA ILE A 2 -2.39 -0.05 -6.67
C ILE A 2 -3.08 -1.39 -6.49
N THR A 3 -2.89 -2.30 -7.43
CA THR A 3 -3.40 -3.68 -7.34
C THR A 3 -2.43 -4.54 -6.55
N LEU A 4 -2.90 -5.15 -5.47
CA LEU A 4 -2.08 -6.04 -4.65
C LEU A 4 -2.18 -7.49 -5.19
N PRO A 5 -1.05 -8.17 -5.43
CA PRO A 5 -1.05 -9.57 -5.84
C PRO A 5 -1.87 -10.47 -4.90
N LYS A 6 -2.80 -11.26 -5.47
CA LYS A 6 -3.81 -12.03 -4.73
C LYS A 6 -3.20 -12.94 -3.65
N GLN A 7 -2.19 -13.73 -4.02
CA GLN A 7 -1.53 -14.67 -3.12
C GLN A 7 -0.96 -13.95 -1.88
N TRP A 8 -0.22 -12.87 -2.10
CA TRP A 8 0.45 -12.12 -1.04
C TRP A 8 -0.52 -11.33 -0.18
N ARG A 9 -1.51 -10.65 -0.77
CA ARG A 9 -2.49 -9.88 0.01
C ARG A 9 -3.34 -10.78 0.91
N GLN A 10 -3.64 -12.01 0.47
CA GLN A 10 -4.31 -13.00 1.31
C GLN A 10 -3.41 -13.42 2.47
N ARG A 11 -2.13 -13.75 2.20
CA ARG A 11 -1.15 -14.14 3.22
C ARG A 11 -0.92 -13.04 4.26
N PHE A 12 -0.93 -11.78 3.85
CA PHE A 12 -0.70 -10.63 4.74
C PHE A 12 -2.00 -10.14 5.41
N GLY A 13 -3.17 -10.72 5.15
CA GLY A 13 -4.44 -10.27 5.74
C GLY A 13 -5.02 -8.99 5.13
N LEU A 14 -4.52 -8.58 3.96
CA LEU A 14 -5.01 -7.46 3.15
C LEU A 14 -6.12 -7.95 2.20
N ILE A 15 -7.23 -8.39 2.78
CA ILE A 15 -8.41 -8.90 2.07
C ILE A 15 -9.50 -7.82 1.92
N PRO A 16 -10.42 -7.95 0.95
CA PRO A 16 -11.50 -6.98 0.74
C PRO A 16 -12.27 -6.64 2.02
N GLY A 17 -12.64 -5.37 2.18
CA GLY A 17 -13.33 -4.85 3.36
C GLY A 17 -12.42 -4.60 4.58
N ARG A 18 -11.18 -5.11 4.60
CA ARG A 18 -10.20 -4.77 5.64
C ARG A 18 -9.50 -3.45 5.33
N MET A 19 -9.02 -2.79 6.38
CA MET A 19 -8.20 -1.58 6.24
C MET A 19 -6.73 -1.96 6.06
N ALA A 20 -6.11 -1.37 5.04
CA ALA A 20 -4.68 -1.21 4.91
C ALA A 20 -4.26 0.12 5.54
N GLU A 21 -3.07 0.15 6.11
CA GLU A 21 -2.37 1.35 6.53
C GLU A 21 -1.24 1.64 5.53
N LEU A 22 -1.14 2.91 5.16
CA LEU A 22 -0.14 3.45 4.25
C LEU A 22 0.83 4.31 5.07
N ILE A 23 2.11 3.97 4.99
CA ILE A 23 3.17 4.70 5.69
C ILE A 23 4.18 5.14 4.65
N TYR A 24 4.43 6.44 4.60
CA TYR A 24 5.51 6.98 3.80
C TYR A 24 6.78 7.08 4.65
N GLN A 25 7.85 6.40 4.21
CA GLN A 25 9.14 6.41 4.88
C GLN A 25 10.22 6.03 3.85
N ASN A 26 11.39 6.68 3.90
CA ASN A 26 12.52 6.39 3.01
C ASN A 26 12.11 6.37 1.52
N ASP A 27 11.42 7.43 1.09
CA ASP A 27 10.94 7.60 -0.30
C ASP A 27 10.08 6.46 -0.84
N SER A 28 9.47 5.69 0.07
CA SER A 28 8.69 4.50 -0.24
C SER A 28 7.38 4.50 0.53
N ILE A 29 6.32 3.91 -0.06
CA ILE A 29 5.05 3.67 0.64
C ILE A 29 4.96 2.22 1.04
N TYR A 30 4.87 1.99 2.34
CA TYR A 30 4.59 0.69 2.94
C TYR A 30 3.08 0.50 3.06
N ILE A 31 2.59 -0.62 2.52
CA ILE A 31 1.19 -1.03 2.58
C ILE A 31 1.11 -2.28 3.45
N LYS A 32 0.49 -2.15 4.62
CA LYS A 32 0.38 -3.25 5.61
C LYS A 32 -0.99 -3.27 6.28
N PRO A 33 -1.38 -4.34 6.98
CA PRO A 33 -2.63 -4.37 7.73
C PRO A 33 -2.73 -3.21 8.73
N ALA A 34 -3.89 -2.56 8.76
CA ALA A 34 -4.07 -1.41 9.63
C ALA A 34 -4.04 -1.78 11.11
N ARG A 35 -3.36 -0.95 11.91
CA ARG A 35 -3.36 -1.02 13.37
C ARG A 35 -4.36 -0.02 13.93
N LYS A 36 -4.99 -0.35 15.07
CA LYS A 36 -6.03 0.51 15.68
C LYS A 36 -5.48 1.84 16.19
N LEU A 37 -4.30 1.82 16.81
CA LEU A 37 -3.73 2.94 17.59
C LEU A 37 -2.68 3.75 16.82
N THR A 38 -2.96 4.05 15.57
CA THR A 38 -2.06 4.80 14.67
C THR A 38 -2.82 5.93 13.99
N THR A 39 -2.12 7.01 13.69
CA THR A 39 -2.62 8.15 12.91
C THR A 39 -2.27 8.06 11.44
N ASN A 40 -1.61 6.98 11.03
CA ASN A 40 -1.23 6.72 9.64
C ASN A 40 -2.46 6.66 8.73
N ASN A 41 -2.21 6.94 7.45
CA ASN A 41 -3.27 6.99 6.45
C ASN A 41 -3.88 5.60 6.25
N LYS A 42 -5.20 5.47 6.38
CA LYS A 42 -5.91 4.19 6.28
C LYS A 42 -6.83 4.17 5.08
N ARG A 43 -6.85 3.04 4.38
CA ARG A 43 -7.64 2.83 3.17
C ARG A 43 -8.20 1.42 3.14
N TYR A 44 -9.44 1.27 2.68
CA TYR A 44 -10.02 -0.06 2.49
C TYR A 44 -9.33 -0.77 1.33
N VAL A 45 -9.15 -2.08 1.49
CA VAL A 45 -8.90 -2.98 0.37
C VAL A 45 -10.22 -3.19 -0.35
N SER A 46 -10.26 -2.83 -1.63
CA SER A 46 -11.45 -3.01 -2.47
C SER A 46 -11.69 -4.49 -2.82
N GLU A 47 -12.87 -4.82 -3.34
CA GLU A 47 -13.21 -6.15 -3.87
C GLU A 47 -12.21 -6.65 -4.94
N LYS A 48 -11.68 -5.73 -5.75
CA LYS A 48 -10.67 -6.03 -6.77
C LYS A 48 -9.26 -6.25 -6.19
N GLY A 49 -9.09 -6.18 -4.87
CA GLY A 49 -7.79 -6.30 -4.20
C GLY A 49 -6.88 -5.09 -4.40
N THR A 50 -7.47 -3.92 -4.70
CA THR A 50 -6.73 -2.66 -4.89
C THR A 50 -6.82 -1.77 -3.67
N VAL A 51 -5.78 -0.96 -3.44
CA VAL A 51 -5.73 0.08 -2.42
C VAL A 51 -5.51 1.44 -3.10
N HIS A 52 -6.24 2.46 -2.64
CA HIS A 52 -6.11 3.81 -3.16
C HIS A 52 -4.98 4.56 -2.45
N ILE A 53 -3.96 5.00 -3.19
CA ILE A 53 -2.91 5.87 -2.63
C ILE A 53 -3.41 7.33 -2.66
N PRO A 54 -3.49 8.00 -1.50
CA PRO A 54 -3.86 9.41 -1.40
C PRO A 54 -3.02 10.29 -2.32
N LYS A 55 -3.54 11.46 -2.71
CA LYS A 55 -2.81 12.38 -3.57
C LYS A 55 -1.56 12.90 -2.85
N GLU A 56 -1.70 13.21 -1.57
CA GLU A 56 -0.65 13.74 -0.70
C GLU A 56 0.56 12.81 -0.65
N LEU A 57 0.35 11.49 -0.51
CA LEU A 57 1.46 10.53 -0.52
C LEU A 57 2.10 10.35 -1.90
N ARG A 58 1.33 10.55 -2.98
CA ARG A 58 1.87 10.50 -4.35
C ARG A 58 2.70 11.74 -4.66
N ASP A 59 2.21 12.91 -4.25
CA ASP A 59 2.89 14.19 -4.39
C ASP A 59 4.21 14.15 -3.61
N GLU A 60 4.21 13.60 -2.38
CA GLU A 60 5.42 13.44 -1.55
C GLU A 60 6.45 12.49 -2.18
N MET A 61 6.01 11.38 -2.76
CA MET A 61 6.87 10.48 -3.56
C MET A 61 7.30 11.08 -4.91
N GLY A 62 6.71 12.20 -5.32
CA GLY A 62 6.89 12.79 -6.64
C GLY A 62 6.41 11.91 -7.80
N ILE A 63 5.47 11.00 -7.57
CA ILE A 63 4.90 10.10 -8.59
C ILE A 63 3.63 10.67 -9.21
N THR A 64 3.62 10.77 -10.53
CA THR A 64 2.44 11.07 -11.32
C THR A 64 1.66 9.78 -11.65
N PRO A 65 0.39 9.86 -12.08
CA PRO A 65 -0.36 8.69 -12.55
C PRO A 65 0.25 7.96 -13.74
N GLN A 66 1.19 8.58 -14.46
CA GLN A 66 1.84 8.04 -15.66
C GLN A 66 3.19 7.38 -15.34
N ASP A 67 3.70 7.59 -14.12
CA ASP A 67 5.00 7.08 -13.72
C ASP A 67 4.94 5.58 -13.47
N SER A 68 5.99 4.89 -13.88
CA SER A 68 6.22 3.51 -13.47
C SER A 68 6.57 3.45 -11.99
N TYR A 69 6.21 2.34 -11.38
CA TYR A 69 6.52 2.04 -9.99
C TYR A 69 6.84 0.56 -9.87
N THR A 70 7.67 0.23 -8.88
CA THR A 70 7.89 -1.14 -8.47
C THR A 70 7.14 -1.43 -7.19
N LEU A 71 6.44 -2.57 -7.14
CA LEU A 71 5.78 -3.08 -5.95
C LEU A 71 6.57 -4.28 -5.42
N HIS A 72 7.40 -4.06 -4.40
CA HIS A 72 8.12 -5.13 -3.73
C HIS A 72 7.23 -5.83 -2.70
N ILE A 73 7.44 -7.14 -2.57
CA ILE A 73 6.82 -7.96 -1.53
C ILE A 73 7.86 -8.15 -0.43
N ASN A 74 7.54 -7.70 0.79
CA ASN A 74 8.36 -7.97 1.96
C ASN A 74 7.65 -9.02 2.82
N GLU A 75 8.14 -10.26 2.71
CA GLU A 75 7.58 -11.39 3.45
C GLU A 75 7.91 -11.34 4.94
N GLU A 76 9.07 -10.84 5.33
CA GLU A 76 9.48 -10.77 6.74
C GLU A 76 8.57 -9.81 7.53
N GLN A 77 8.23 -8.68 6.92
CA GLN A 77 7.38 -7.66 7.54
C GLN A 77 5.90 -7.79 7.16
N HIS A 78 5.54 -8.80 6.36
CA HIS A 78 4.20 -9.03 5.82
C HIS A 78 3.57 -7.75 5.21
N CYS A 79 4.32 -7.07 4.35
CA CYS A 79 3.88 -5.81 3.73
C CYS A 79 4.27 -5.72 2.25
N PHE A 80 3.67 -4.75 1.56
CA PHE A 80 4.12 -4.33 0.24
C PHE A 80 4.87 -3.01 0.35
N ILE A 81 5.88 -2.81 -0.50
CA ILE A 81 6.65 -1.57 -0.58
C ILE A 81 6.52 -1.04 -2.00
N LEU A 82 5.91 0.13 -2.13
CA LEU A 82 5.79 0.85 -3.37
C LEU A 82 6.98 1.81 -3.47
N ILE A 83 7.76 1.69 -4.55
CA ILE A 83 8.94 2.51 -4.82
C ILE A 83 8.78 3.09 -6.23
N ARG A 84 9.19 4.34 -6.40
CA ARG A 84 9.27 5.00 -7.71
C ARG A 84 10.47 4.45 -8.50
N GLU A 85 10.33 4.29 -9.82
CA GLU A 85 11.47 4.03 -10.72
C GLU A 85 12.29 5.29 -11.02
#